data_AF-A0A415E4S6-F1
#
_entry.id   AF-A0A415E4S6-F1
#
_cell.length_a   1.000
_cell.length_b   1.000
_cell.length_c   1.000
_cell.angle_alpha   90.00
_cell.angle_beta   90.00
_cell.angle_gamma   90.00
#
_symmetry.space_group_name_H-M   'P 1'
#
loop_
_entity.id
_entity.type
_entity.pdbx_description
1 polymer ?
#
loop_
_entity_poly.entity_id
_entity_poly.type
_entity_poly.pdbx_seq_one_letter_code
_entity_poly.pdbx_strand_id
1 'polypeptide(L)'
;MLRNRIRSNSGATILLALLFFLLCALAGSIILSAGSAAAGRISGLKETEQSFYSVTSAAQIMREEIEGQEFQAYTEDGGSPTYTAVPDSEIKKILIDAVIEIYERKKAESGETLTFYPSSETLTDVMGKVIANFIMTDDYRIEITFSMEKSKKYICKLTAKAIVNRRTSRYEEEKDGKLVEVKREDIHVYWNECTIDKG
;
A
#
# COMPACT_ATOMS: atom_id res chain seq x y z
N MET A 1 -19.58 -66.00 -22.95
CA MET A 1 -18.36 -66.78 -22.64
C MET A 1 -17.56 -66.28 -21.42
N LEU A 2 -17.70 -65.03 -20.94
CA LEU A 2 -17.01 -64.56 -19.71
C LEU A 2 -17.46 -65.24 -18.41
N ARG A 3 -18.72 -65.70 -18.33
CA ARG A 3 -19.33 -66.27 -17.11
C ARG A 3 -18.66 -67.56 -16.62
N ASN A 4 -18.02 -68.33 -17.49
CA ASN A 4 -17.37 -69.59 -17.12
C ASN A 4 -15.90 -69.45 -16.69
N ARG A 5 -15.21 -68.35 -17.05
CA ARG A 5 -13.84 -68.08 -16.55
C ARG A 5 -13.85 -67.55 -15.11
N ILE A 6 -14.85 -66.77 -14.73
CA ILE A 6 -15.00 -66.25 -13.36
C ILE A 6 -15.26 -67.37 -12.34
N ARG A 7 -15.78 -68.53 -12.81
CA ARG A 7 -16.09 -69.70 -11.96
C ARG A 7 -14.97 -70.74 -11.86
N SER A 8 -13.81 -70.50 -12.48
CA SER A 8 -12.62 -71.36 -12.31
C SER A 8 -11.63 -70.70 -11.34
N ASN A 9 -10.92 -71.53 -10.56
CA ASN A 9 -9.91 -71.05 -9.59
C ASN A 9 -8.89 -70.08 -10.22
N SER A 10 -8.57 -70.23 -11.51
CA SER A 10 -7.65 -69.33 -12.22
C SER A 10 -8.26 -67.96 -12.55
N GLY A 11 -9.56 -67.88 -12.85
CA GLY A 11 -10.21 -66.59 -13.13
C GLY A 11 -10.57 -65.80 -11.87
N ALA A 12 -10.83 -66.51 -10.76
CA ALA A 12 -10.99 -65.89 -9.44
C ALA A 12 -9.70 -65.17 -8.99
N THR A 13 -8.53 -65.79 -9.19
CA THR A 13 -7.22 -65.19 -8.86
C THR A 13 -6.90 -63.95 -9.71
N ILE A 14 -7.20 -63.97 -11.01
CA ILE A 14 -7.01 -62.81 -11.90
C ILE A 14 -7.93 -61.64 -11.50
N LEU A 15 -9.18 -61.93 -11.14
CA LEU A 15 -10.13 -60.93 -10.66
C LEU A 15 -9.65 -60.29 -9.35
N LEU A 16 -9.12 -61.10 -8.43
CA LEU A 16 -8.55 -60.62 -7.16
C LEU A 16 -7.34 -59.70 -7.39
N ALA A 17 -6.46 -60.03 -8.32
CA ALA A 17 -5.30 -59.20 -8.68
C ALA A 17 -5.72 -57.85 -9.29
N LEU A 18 -6.71 -57.86 -10.18
CA LEU A 18 -7.27 -56.64 -10.76
C LEU A 18 -7.95 -55.76 -9.70
N LEU A 19 -8.69 -56.38 -8.78
CA LEU A 19 -9.36 -55.65 -7.70
C LEU A 19 -8.35 -55.05 -6.72
N PHE A 20 -7.28 -55.77 -6.40
CA PHE A 20 -6.17 -55.25 -5.61
C PHE A 20 -5.48 -54.06 -6.31
N PHE A 21 -5.18 -54.18 -7.60
CA PHE A 21 -4.57 -53.10 -8.37
C PHE A 21 -5.47 -51.85 -8.43
N LEU A 22 -6.79 -52.05 -8.57
CA LEU A 22 -7.77 -50.97 -8.54
C LEU A 22 -7.82 -50.29 -7.16
N LEU A 23 -7.83 -51.06 -6.07
CA LEU A 23 -7.79 -50.51 -4.71
C LEU A 23 -6.51 -49.70 -4.47
N CYS A 24 -5.36 -50.21 -4.91
CA CYS A 24 -4.09 -49.49 -4.84
C CYS A 24 -4.11 -48.19 -5.66
N ALA A 25 -4.65 -48.23 -6.88
CA ALA A 25 -4.75 -47.04 -7.74
C ALA A 25 -5.69 -45.98 -7.13
N LEU A 26 -6.82 -46.40 -6.54
CA LEU A 26 -7.76 -45.51 -5.87
C LEU A 26 -7.13 -44.87 -4.62
N ALA A 27 -6.51 -45.69 -3.76
CA ALA A 27 -5.82 -45.19 -2.57
C ALA A 27 -4.67 -44.23 -2.93
N GLY A 28 -3.86 -44.56 -3.95
CA GLY A 28 -2.80 -43.70 -4.45
C GLY A 28 -3.30 -42.36 -5.00
N SER A 29 -4.40 -42.39 -5.76
CA SER A 29 -5.05 -41.17 -6.27
C SER A 29 -5.56 -40.26 -5.14
N ILE A 30 -6.18 -40.84 -4.11
CA ILE A 30 -6.67 -40.08 -2.95
C ILE A 30 -5.51 -39.42 -2.19
N ILE A 31 -4.44 -40.16 -1.92
CA ILE A 31 -3.26 -39.64 -1.21
C ILE A 31 -2.60 -38.52 -2.02
N LEU A 32 -2.44 -38.71 -3.34
CA LEU A 32 -1.86 -37.69 -4.22
C LEU A 32 -2.73 -36.44 -4.32
N SER A 33 -4.05 -36.61 -4.40
CA SER A 33 -5.01 -35.50 -4.43
C SER A 33 -5.00 -34.72 -3.12
N ALA A 34 -5.03 -35.41 -1.98
CA ALA A 34 -4.96 -34.80 -0.67
C ALA A 34 -3.61 -34.08 -0.44
N GLY A 35 -2.50 -34.69 -0.84
CA GLY A 35 -1.16 -34.09 -0.76
C GLY A 35 -1.03 -32.85 -1.65
N SER A 36 -1.53 -32.91 -2.88
CA SER A 36 -1.52 -31.76 -3.81
C SER A 36 -2.41 -30.63 -3.30
N ALA A 37 -3.60 -30.93 -2.78
CA ALA A 37 -4.48 -29.93 -2.18
C ALA A 37 -3.85 -29.29 -0.92
N ALA A 38 -3.21 -30.09 -0.07
CA ALA A 38 -2.51 -29.59 1.11
C ALA A 38 -1.31 -28.71 0.74
N ALA A 39 -0.49 -29.14 -0.22
CA ALA A 39 0.64 -28.38 -0.72
C ALA A 39 0.20 -27.05 -1.36
N GLY A 40 -0.81 -27.07 -2.23
CA GLY A 40 -1.35 -25.87 -2.84
C GLY A 40 -1.92 -24.88 -1.81
N ARG A 41 -2.61 -25.39 -0.78
CA ARG A 41 -3.13 -24.58 0.33
C ARG A 41 -2.02 -23.93 1.14
N ILE A 42 -0.95 -24.66 1.47
CA ILE A 42 0.20 -24.13 2.22
C ILE A 42 0.91 -23.04 1.41
N SER A 43 1.15 -23.27 0.12
CA SER A 43 1.75 -22.27 -0.76
C SER A 43 0.90 -21.00 -0.86
N GLY A 44 -0.43 -21.14 -1.04
CA GLY A 44 -1.33 -19.99 -1.10
C GLY A 44 -1.48 -19.22 0.21
N LEU A 45 -1.40 -19.90 1.36
CA LEU A 45 -1.37 -19.27 2.69
C LEU A 45 -0.09 -18.41 2.85
N LYS A 46 1.07 -18.95 2.48
CA LYS A 46 2.34 -18.24 2.59
C LYS A 46 2.39 -16.99 1.71
N GLU A 47 1.92 -17.09 0.46
CA GLU A 47 1.83 -15.95 -0.46
C GLU A 47 0.89 -14.85 0.07
N THR A 48 -0.22 -15.29 0.67
CA THR A 48 -1.21 -14.41 1.31
C THR A 48 -0.59 -13.65 2.50
N GLU A 49 0.10 -14.34 3.40
CA GLU A 49 0.76 -13.73 4.56
C GLU A 49 1.87 -12.76 4.15
N GLN A 50 2.71 -13.14 3.19
CA GLN A 50 3.78 -12.26 2.69
C GLN A 50 3.22 -10.98 2.08
N SER A 51 2.15 -11.07 1.30
CA SER A 51 1.48 -9.88 0.74
C SER A 51 0.99 -8.94 1.84
N PHE A 52 0.33 -9.48 2.87
CA PHE A 52 -0.17 -8.72 4.01
C PHE A 52 0.95 -8.00 4.78
N TYR A 53 2.04 -8.70 5.09
CA TYR A 53 3.18 -8.09 5.78
C TYR A 53 3.87 -7.03 4.92
N SER A 54 4.00 -7.27 3.60
CA SER A 54 4.68 -6.33 2.70
C SER A 54 3.93 -4.99 2.62
N VAL A 55 2.62 -5.02 2.43
CA VAL A 55 1.81 -3.78 2.39
C VAL A 55 1.73 -3.10 3.75
N THR A 56 1.66 -3.87 4.85
CA THR A 56 1.59 -3.31 6.20
C THR A 56 2.92 -2.67 6.62
N SER A 57 4.06 -3.31 6.33
CA SER A 57 5.38 -2.74 6.61
C SER A 57 5.63 -1.47 5.81
N ALA A 58 5.26 -1.44 4.52
CA ALA A 58 5.34 -0.23 3.72
C ALA A 58 4.48 0.90 4.30
N ALA A 59 3.26 0.59 4.77
CA ALA A 59 2.40 1.56 5.44
C ALA A 59 2.98 2.06 6.77
N GLN A 60 3.66 1.21 7.53
CA GLN A 60 4.32 1.58 8.79
C GLN A 60 5.50 2.53 8.55
N ILE A 61 6.35 2.23 7.56
CA ILE A 61 7.46 3.11 7.16
C ILE A 61 6.91 4.47 6.71
N MET A 62 5.91 4.48 5.82
CA MET A 62 5.31 5.74 5.35
C MET A 62 4.64 6.54 6.47
N ARG A 63 4.08 5.86 7.48
CA ARG A 63 3.57 6.55 8.67
C ARG A 63 4.71 7.25 9.41
N GLU A 64 5.81 6.57 9.66
CA GLU A 64 6.97 7.14 10.38
C GLU A 64 7.57 8.35 9.63
N GLU A 65 7.54 8.32 8.30
CA GLU A 65 8.01 9.43 7.46
C GLU A 65 7.02 10.63 7.37
N ILE A 66 5.75 10.46 7.77
CA ILE A 66 4.70 11.51 7.73
C ILE A 66 4.40 12.06 9.12
N GLU A 67 4.38 11.19 10.13
CA GLU A 67 4.00 11.54 11.48
C GLU A 67 5.05 12.49 12.10
N GLY A 68 4.58 13.62 12.62
CA GLY A 68 5.42 14.69 13.14
C GLY A 68 5.97 15.64 12.08
N GLN A 69 5.64 15.46 10.78
CA GLN A 69 6.05 16.40 9.75
C GLN A 69 5.21 17.68 9.80
N GLU A 70 5.84 18.79 9.43
CA GLU A 70 5.18 20.09 9.34
C GLU A 70 5.52 20.85 8.07
N PHE A 71 4.61 21.75 7.70
CA PHE A 71 4.83 22.73 6.67
C PHE A 71 4.35 24.09 7.15
N GLN A 72 5.19 25.11 7.00
CA GLN A 72 4.86 26.49 7.34
C GLN A 72 5.23 27.40 6.20
N ALA A 73 4.29 28.26 5.80
CA ALA A 73 4.53 29.26 4.78
C ALA A 73 3.70 30.51 5.06
N TYR A 74 4.11 31.61 4.44
CA TYR A 74 3.31 32.82 4.40
C TYR A 74 3.34 33.46 3.02
N THR A 75 2.25 34.13 2.67
CA THR A 75 2.14 34.94 1.45
C THR A 75 1.78 36.37 1.81
N GLU A 76 2.52 37.33 1.26
CA GLU A 76 2.24 38.77 1.39
C GLU A 76 1.65 39.31 0.09
N ASP A 77 0.54 40.05 0.19
CA ASP A 77 -0.13 40.77 -0.91
C ASP A 77 -0.35 39.95 -2.19
N GLY A 78 -0.57 38.64 -2.06
CA GLY A 78 -0.76 37.72 -3.20
C GLY A 78 0.51 37.44 -4.00
N GLY A 79 1.70 37.74 -3.46
CA GLY A 79 2.99 37.38 -4.01
C GLY A 79 3.31 35.89 -3.92
N SER A 80 4.56 35.52 -4.22
CA SER A 80 5.03 34.15 -4.03
C SER A 80 5.10 33.80 -2.55
N PRO A 81 4.75 32.56 -2.16
CA PRO A 81 4.88 32.17 -0.77
C PRO A 81 6.34 32.08 -0.35
N THR A 82 6.58 32.37 0.93
CA THR A 82 7.85 32.13 1.60
C THR A 82 7.68 30.96 2.56
N TYR A 83 8.47 29.91 2.37
CA TYR A 83 8.44 28.73 3.24
C TYR A 83 9.36 28.94 4.44
N THR A 84 8.82 28.72 5.64
CA THR A 84 9.55 28.87 6.91
C THR A 84 9.82 27.52 7.58
N ALA A 85 9.02 26.49 7.27
CA ALA A 85 9.28 25.10 7.63
C ALA A 85 8.80 24.19 6.50
N VAL A 86 9.57 23.16 6.19
CA VAL A 86 9.23 22.13 5.21
C VAL A 86 9.46 20.75 5.82
N PRO A 87 8.74 19.72 5.35
CA PRO A 87 8.98 18.35 5.81
C PRO A 87 10.43 17.93 5.64
N ASP A 88 10.98 17.29 6.66
CA ASP A 88 12.32 16.68 6.65
C ASP A 88 12.18 15.17 6.85
N SER A 89 11.88 14.50 5.74
CA SER A 89 11.68 13.06 5.64
C SER A 89 12.26 12.55 4.32
N GLU A 90 12.38 11.23 4.18
CA GLU A 90 12.81 10.60 2.92
C GLU A 90 11.81 10.88 1.78
N ILE A 91 10.54 11.13 2.13
CA ILE A 91 9.46 11.43 1.19
C ILE A 91 9.20 12.94 1.00
N LYS A 92 10.05 13.81 1.55
CA LYS A 92 9.83 15.26 1.57
C LYS A 92 9.48 15.86 0.21
N LYS A 93 10.05 15.35 -0.87
CA LYS A 93 9.76 15.85 -2.22
C LYS A 93 8.28 15.72 -2.55
N ILE A 94 7.69 14.55 -2.29
CA ILE A 94 6.28 14.25 -2.56
C ILE A 94 5.38 15.13 -1.69
N LEU A 95 5.73 15.27 -0.41
CA LEU A 95 4.99 16.12 0.52
C LEU A 95 5.04 17.60 0.09
N ILE A 96 6.22 18.10 -0.26
CA ILE A 96 6.41 19.48 -0.70
C ILE A 96 5.66 19.73 -2.02
N ASP A 97 5.84 18.86 -3.02
CA ASP A 97 5.19 18.99 -4.32
C ASP A 97 3.65 18.97 -4.16
N ALA A 98 3.12 18.07 -3.32
CA ALA A 98 1.69 18.02 -3.02
C ALA A 98 1.19 19.28 -2.32
N VAL A 99 1.91 19.75 -1.30
CA VAL A 99 1.56 20.99 -0.59
C VAL A 99 1.58 22.20 -1.51
N ILE A 100 2.56 22.31 -2.43
CA ILE A 100 2.62 23.41 -3.41
C ILE A 100 1.40 23.38 -4.34
N GLU A 101 1.02 22.20 -4.85
CA GLU A 101 -0.16 22.04 -5.70
C GLU A 101 -1.46 22.47 -4.99
N ILE A 102 -1.59 22.16 -3.70
CA ILE A 102 -2.76 22.56 -2.90
C ILE A 102 -2.70 24.06 -2.53
N TYR A 103 -1.58 24.52 -1.97
CA TYR A 103 -1.45 25.84 -1.38
C TYR A 103 -1.34 26.95 -2.43
N GLU A 104 -0.46 26.79 -3.41
CA GLU A 104 -0.20 27.82 -4.43
C GLU A 104 -1.14 27.70 -5.60
N ARG A 105 -1.29 26.47 -6.14
CA ARG A 105 -2.08 26.23 -7.34
C ARG A 105 -3.57 26.05 -7.05
N LYS A 106 -3.95 26.06 -5.76
CA LYS A 106 -5.34 25.96 -5.29
C LYS A 106 -6.05 24.72 -5.85
N LYS A 107 -5.33 23.61 -6.03
CA LYS A 107 -5.93 22.35 -6.44
C LYS A 107 -6.74 21.75 -5.29
N ALA A 108 -7.80 21.03 -5.64
CA ALA A 108 -8.60 20.26 -4.69
C ALA A 108 -7.86 19.01 -4.19
N GLU A 109 -6.97 18.45 -5.02
CA GLU A 109 -6.17 17.28 -4.70
C GLU A 109 -4.84 17.28 -5.49
N SER A 110 -3.84 16.60 -4.93
CA SER A 110 -2.57 16.26 -5.57
C SER A 110 -2.22 14.81 -5.25
N GLY A 111 -1.63 14.09 -6.19
CA GLY A 111 -1.33 12.67 -5.99
C GLY A 111 -0.12 12.19 -6.78
N GLU A 112 0.50 11.13 -6.26
CA GLU A 112 1.68 10.48 -6.82
C GLU A 112 1.65 8.98 -6.54
N THR A 113 2.25 8.18 -7.43
CA THR A 113 2.38 6.73 -7.21
C THR A 113 3.83 6.38 -6.90
N LEU A 114 4.06 5.79 -5.73
CA LEU A 114 5.34 5.23 -5.33
C LEU A 114 5.37 3.71 -5.57
N THR A 115 6.58 3.19 -5.79
CA THR A 115 6.83 1.74 -5.87
C THR A 115 7.92 1.36 -4.89
N PHE A 116 7.62 0.42 -4.00
CA PHE A 116 8.59 -0.16 -3.08
C PHE A 116 9.07 -1.51 -3.62
N TYR A 117 10.39 -1.64 -3.64
CA TYR A 117 11.08 -2.83 -4.08
C TYR A 117 11.56 -3.62 -2.86
N PRO A 118 11.45 -4.96 -2.87
CA PRO A 118 12.16 -5.76 -1.89
C PRO A 118 13.67 -5.58 -2.04
N SER A 119 14.42 -5.90 -1.00
CA SER A 119 15.87 -5.66 -0.90
C SER A 119 16.74 -6.40 -1.93
N SER A 120 16.16 -7.26 -2.78
CA SER A 120 16.85 -8.01 -3.82
C SER A 120 16.00 -8.14 -5.09
N GLU A 121 16.60 -7.95 -6.26
CA GLU A 121 15.94 -8.11 -7.56
C GLU A 121 15.35 -9.50 -7.78
N THR A 122 16.01 -10.55 -7.26
CA THR A 122 15.52 -11.93 -7.36
C THR A 122 14.23 -12.13 -6.54
N LEU A 123 14.08 -11.38 -5.45
CA LEU A 123 12.87 -11.37 -4.63
C LEU A 123 11.75 -10.57 -5.27
N THR A 124 12.06 -9.58 -6.11
CA THR A 124 11.04 -8.80 -6.86
C THR A 124 10.24 -9.69 -7.80
N ASP A 125 10.87 -10.64 -8.49
CA ASP A 125 10.15 -11.53 -9.39
C ASP A 125 9.28 -12.54 -8.64
N VAL A 126 9.71 -12.98 -7.46
CA VAL A 126 8.98 -13.97 -6.65
C VAL A 126 7.89 -13.33 -5.79
N MET A 127 8.18 -12.23 -5.09
CA MET A 127 7.25 -11.57 -4.16
C MET A 127 6.45 -10.44 -4.79
N GLY A 128 6.91 -9.85 -5.90
CA GLY A 128 6.32 -8.66 -6.48
C GLY A 128 6.72 -7.37 -5.74
N LYS A 129 6.17 -6.24 -6.19
CA LYS A 129 6.41 -4.90 -5.65
C LYS A 129 5.19 -4.41 -4.90
N VAL A 130 5.38 -3.50 -3.94
CA VAL A 130 4.27 -2.76 -3.33
C VAL A 130 4.09 -1.45 -4.08
N ILE A 131 2.87 -1.20 -4.52
CA ILE A 131 2.44 0.07 -5.13
C ILE A 131 1.73 0.87 -4.06
N ALA A 132 2.16 2.11 -3.83
CA ALA A 132 1.50 3.05 -2.95
C ALA A 132 0.98 4.25 -3.73
N ASN A 133 -0.34 4.45 -3.70
CA ASN A 133 -0.96 5.61 -4.31
C ASN A 133 -1.19 6.66 -3.24
N PHE A 134 -0.41 7.74 -3.30
CA PHE A 134 -0.48 8.89 -2.41
C PHE A 134 -1.47 9.91 -2.98
N ILE A 135 -2.34 10.42 -2.13
CA ILE A 135 -3.24 11.54 -2.43
C ILE A 135 -3.23 12.49 -1.22
N MET A 136 -3.11 13.78 -1.49
CA MET A 136 -3.34 14.86 -0.54
C MET A 136 -4.51 15.72 -1.01
N THR A 137 -5.48 15.96 -0.15
CA THR A 137 -6.64 16.83 -0.41
C THR A 137 -6.36 18.27 0.03
N ASP A 138 -7.25 19.20 -0.32
CA ASP A 138 -7.13 20.63 -0.02
C ASP A 138 -7.23 21.03 1.47
N ASP A 139 -7.72 20.11 2.29
CA ASP A 139 -7.63 20.14 3.76
C ASP A 139 -6.32 19.55 4.31
N TYR A 140 -5.36 19.24 3.43
CA TYR A 140 -4.07 18.61 3.72
C TYR A 140 -4.16 17.21 4.32
N ARG A 141 -5.33 16.56 4.28
CA ARG A 141 -5.42 15.14 4.63
C ARG A 141 -4.67 14.31 3.60
N ILE A 142 -3.83 13.39 4.08
CA ILE A 142 -3.11 12.44 3.22
C ILE A 142 -3.80 11.09 3.30
N GLU A 143 -4.08 10.50 2.14
CA GLU A 143 -4.54 9.12 2.01
C GLU A 143 -3.55 8.35 1.13
N ILE A 144 -3.03 7.25 1.65
CA ILE A 144 -2.13 6.36 0.90
C ILE A 144 -2.72 4.97 0.84
N THR A 145 -2.90 4.45 -0.36
CA THR A 145 -3.40 3.09 -0.59
C THR A 145 -2.26 2.20 -1.07
N PHE A 146 -1.92 1.18 -0.29
CA PHE A 146 -0.89 0.19 -0.57
C PHE A 146 -1.50 -1.11 -1.11
N SER A 147 -0.92 -1.64 -2.18
CA SER A 147 -1.34 -2.91 -2.78
C SER A 147 -0.15 -3.62 -3.43
N MET A 148 -0.23 -4.94 -3.62
CA MET A 148 0.80 -5.66 -4.36
C MET A 148 0.56 -5.52 -5.87
N GLU A 149 1.63 -5.34 -6.66
CA GLU A 149 1.57 -5.28 -8.13
C GLU A 149 0.88 -6.51 -8.73
N LYS A 150 1.23 -7.70 -8.21
CA LYS A 150 0.74 -9.00 -8.69
C LYS A 150 -0.57 -9.44 -8.02
N SER A 151 -1.04 -8.75 -6.97
CA SER A 151 -2.23 -9.16 -6.20
C SER A 151 -2.93 -7.99 -5.53
N LYS A 152 -4.23 -7.83 -5.82
CA LYS A 152 -5.10 -6.84 -5.15
C LYS A 152 -5.86 -7.43 -3.96
N LYS A 153 -5.48 -8.61 -3.49
CA LYS A 153 -6.20 -9.33 -2.42
C LYS A 153 -6.13 -8.60 -1.08
N TYR A 154 -5.00 -7.97 -0.77
CA TYR A 154 -4.79 -7.19 0.44
C TYR A 154 -4.51 -5.75 0.07
N ILE A 155 -5.28 -4.85 0.66
CA ILE A 155 -5.11 -3.40 0.52
C ILE A 155 -4.92 -2.85 1.93
N CYS A 156 -3.81 -2.15 2.14
CA CYS A 156 -3.58 -1.41 3.37
C CYS A 156 -3.80 0.07 3.07
N LYS A 157 -4.45 0.80 3.97
CA LYS A 157 -4.68 2.24 3.83
C LYS A 157 -4.04 2.98 4.99
N LEU A 158 -3.23 3.98 4.68
CA LEU A 158 -2.76 4.96 5.65
C LEU A 158 -3.57 6.24 5.46
N THR A 159 -4.06 6.81 6.55
CA THR A 159 -4.64 8.15 6.57
C THR A 159 -3.87 8.99 7.57
N ALA A 160 -3.34 10.14 7.13
CA ALA A 160 -2.77 11.14 8.01
C ALA A 160 -3.66 12.39 7.98
N LYS A 161 -4.25 12.73 9.12
CA LYS A 161 -5.00 13.98 9.26
C LYS A 161 -4.04 15.13 9.56
N ALA A 162 -4.28 16.27 8.91
CA ALA A 162 -3.56 17.49 9.18
C ALA A 162 -4.30 18.36 10.20
N ILE A 163 -3.54 18.98 11.09
CA ILE A 163 -3.98 20.16 11.82
C ILE A 163 -3.53 21.36 11.01
N VAL A 164 -4.48 22.21 10.60
CA VAL A 164 -4.22 23.36 9.73
C VAL A 164 -4.56 24.64 10.49
N ASN A 165 -3.55 25.46 10.75
CA ASN A 165 -3.71 26.80 11.32
C ASN A 165 -3.50 27.85 10.23
N ARG A 166 -4.48 28.73 10.04
CA ARG A 166 -4.41 29.83 9.09
C ARG A 166 -4.59 31.13 9.84
N ARG A 167 -3.69 32.08 9.63
CA ARG A 167 -3.78 33.42 10.19
C ARG A 167 -3.65 34.45 9.09
N THR A 168 -4.49 35.46 9.13
CA THR A 168 -4.33 36.65 8.30
C THR A 168 -3.96 37.81 9.22
N SER A 169 -2.88 38.49 8.91
CA SER A 169 -2.43 39.70 9.61
C SER A 169 -2.32 40.86 8.63
N ARG A 170 -2.44 42.08 9.18
CA ARG A 170 -2.21 43.32 8.44
C ARG A 170 -1.30 44.20 9.26
N TYR A 171 -0.30 44.77 8.62
CA TYR A 171 0.64 45.70 9.24
C TYR A 171 1.06 46.74 8.21
N GLU A 172 1.55 47.88 8.70
CA GLU A 172 2.14 48.91 7.86
C GLU A 172 3.64 48.66 7.75
N GLU A 173 4.14 48.68 6.52
CA GLU A 173 5.57 48.60 6.23
C GLU A 173 5.97 49.82 5.41
N GLU A 174 7.12 50.41 5.73
CA GLU A 174 7.67 51.50 4.92
C GLU A 174 8.38 50.91 3.69
N LYS A 175 7.77 51.08 2.51
CA LYS A 175 8.36 50.70 1.22
C LYS A 175 8.57 51.97 0.39
N ASP A 176 9.83 52.21 0.02
CA ASP A 176 10.22 53.33 -0.84
C ASP A 176 9.78 54.72 -0.29
N GLY A 177 9.88 54.90 1.03
CA GLY A 177 9.51 56.13 1.74
C GLY A 177 8.01 56.37 1.90
N LYS A 178 7.17 55.37 1.64
CA LYS A 178 5.71 55.40 1.87
C LYS A 178 5.30 54.26 2.80
N LEU A 179 4.40 54.55 3.73
CA LEU A 179 3.72 53.52 4.52
C LEU A 179 2.71 52.80 3.62
N VAL A 180 2.87 51.49 3.49
CA VAL A 180 2.01 50.61 2.71
C VAL A 180 1.40 49.60 3.66
N GLU A 181 0.08 49.41 3.60
CA GLU A 181 -0.60 48.32 4.31
C GLU A 181 -0.30 47.01 3.59
N VAL A 182 0.34 46.06 4.27
CA VAL A 182 0.67 44.73 3.78
C VAL A 182 -0.28 43.73 4.42
N LYS A 183 -0.93 42.90 3.60
CA LYS A 183 -1.72 41.76 4.05
C LYS A 183 -0.88 40.50 3.96
N ARG A 184 -0.70 39.82 5.09
CA ARG A 184 0.02 38.55 5.20
C ARG A 184 -0.92 37.41 5.57
N GLU A 185 -0.82 36.30 4.85
CA GLU A 185 -1.53 35.05 5.10
C GLU A 185 -0.53 33.97 5.49
N ASP A 186 -0.53 33.57 6.76
CA ASP A 186 0.27 32.48 7.30
C ASP A 186 -0.53 31.18 7.28
N ILE A 187 0.15 30.08 6.93
CA ILE A 187 -0.35 28.73 7.06
C ILE A 187 0.67 27.87 7.81
N HIS A 188 0.17 27.07 8.73
CA HIS A 188 0.91 25.99 9.39
C HIS A 188 0.10 24.71 9.29
N VAL A 189 0.70 23.70 8.70
CA VAL A 189 0.16 22.34 8.53
C VAL A 189 1.02 21.39 9.35
N TYR A 190 0.39 20.53 10.14
CA TYR A 190 1.07 19.55 10.96
C TYR A 190 0.35 18.19 10.89
N TRP A 191 1.08 17.12 10.56
CA TRP A 191 0.52 15.76 10.47
C TRP A 191 0.93 14.95 11.70
N ASN A 192 -0.02 14.66 12.59
CA ASN A 192 0.29 13.94 13.84
C ASN A 192 -0.70 12.81 14.17
N GLU A 193 -1.82 12.72 13.44
CA GLU A 193 -2.80 11.65 13.62
C GLU A 193 -2.79 10.74 12.40
N CYS A 194 -1.86 9.78 12.41
CA CYS A 194 -1.73 8.78 11.36
C CYS A 194 -2.36 7.45 11.77
N THR A 195 -3.32 6.97 10.97
CA THR A 195 -4.02 5.71 11.20
C THR A 195 -3.80 4.74 10.04
N ILE A 196 -3.49 3.49 10.37
CA ILE A 196 -3.34 2.40 9.39
C ILE A 196 -4.56 1.47 9.51
N ASP A 197 -5.31 1.35 8.42
CA ASP A 197 -6.37 0.37 8.25
C ASP A 197 -5.85 -0.80 7.40
N LYS A 198 -5.91 -2.00 7.98
CA LYS A 198 -5.44 -3.24 7.36
C LYS A 198 -6.67 -3.96 6.83
N GLY A 199 -6.85 -3.93 5.51
CA GLY A 199 -7.96 -4.62 4.83
C GLY A 199 -7.89 -6.13 4.89
#